data_AF-A0A2G8ZMR5-F1
#
_entry.id   AF-A0A2G8ZMR5-F1
#
_cell.length_a   1.000
_cell.length_b   1.000
_cell.length_c   1.000
_cell.angle_alpha   90.00
_cell.angle_beta   90.00
_cell.angle_gamma   90.00
#
_symmetry.space_group_name_H-M   'P 1'
#
loop_
_entity.id
_entity.type
_entity.pdbx_description
1 polymer ?
#
loop_
_entity_poly.entity_id
_entity_poly.type
_entity_poly.pdbx_seq_one_letter_code
_entity_poly.pdbx_strand_id
1 'polypeptide(L)'
;MEEQANKILVELLQKASNGIDAAVSFSQAQIPDVVRQLLTWSFVHSALFQVAGLLLLIAAMKLPSFARTARNNGERWTSLDGCPNDRYFISSFYYDICTVFAPIFGSIIGVLIIAFNFEWLKIWLAPKLFLIEYAASLVK
;
A
#
# COMPACT_ATOMS: atom_id res chain seq x y z
N MET A 1 48.53 -43.37 -4.75
CA MET A 1 47.09 -43.12 -5.01
C MET A 1 46.39 -42.52 -3.79
N GLU A 2 46.62 -43.02 -2.57
CA GLU A 2 46.04 -42.43 -1.34
C GLU A 2 46.48 -40.99 -1.06
N GLU A 3 47.77 -40.64 -1.25
CA GLU A 3 48.25 -39.26 -1.04
C GLU A 3 47.58 -38.24 -1.96
N GLN A 4 47.23 -38.66 -3.19
CA GLN A 4 46.59 -37.80 -4.18
C GLN A 4 45.11 -37.59 -3.84
N ALA A 5 44.44 -38.64 -3.35
CA ALA A 5 43.07 -38.55 -2.84
C ALA A 5 42.98 -37.67 -1.58
N ASN A 6 43.92 -37.80 -0.63
CA ASN A 6 44.00 -36.91 0.54
C ASN A 6 44.27 -35.46 0.16
N LYS A 7 45.13 -35.20 -0.84
CA LYS A 7 45.35 -33.85 -1.38
C LYS A 7 44.07 -33.25 -1.97
N ILE A 8 43.32 -34.02 -2.76
CA ILE A 8 42.06 -33.58 -3.36
C ILE A 8 41.00 -33.32 -2.29
N LEU A 9 40.90 -34.19 -1.27
CA LEU A 9 39.99 -33.99 -0.14
C LEU A 9 40.31 -32.71 0.63
N VAL A 10 41.58 -32.46 0.92
CA VAL A 10 42.02 -31.21 1.57
C VAL A 10 41.71 -30.01 0.70
N GLU A 11 41.94 -30.08 -0.61
CA GLU A 11 41.64 -28.97 -1.54
C GLU A 11 40.13 -28.69 -1.64
N LEU A 12 39.30 -29.74 -1.64
CA LEU A 12 37.83 -29.61 -1.63
C LEU A 12 37.32 -29.04 -0.30
N LEU A 13 37.88 -29.46 0.83
CA LEU A 13 37.57 -28.88 2.14
C LEU A 13 37.99 -27.41 2.21
N GLN A 14 39.15 -27.06 1.66
CA GLN A 14 39.62 -25.67 1.60
C GLN A 14 38.73 -24.81 0.70
N LYS A 15 38.34 -25.32 -0.47
CA LYS A 15 37.40 -24.64 -1.38
C LYS A 15 36.02 -24.50 -0.77
N ALA A 16 35.54 -25.52 -0.03
CA ALA A 16 34.28 -25.45 0.69
C ALA A 16 34.34 -24.41 1.83
N SER A 17 35.41 -24.40 2.64
CA SER A 17 35.62 -23.39 3.69
C SER A 17 35.67 -21.97 3.11
N ASN A 18 36.46 -21.76 2.05
CA ASN A 18 36.55 -20.47 1.37
C ASN A 18 35.21 -20.07 0.73
N GLY A 19 34.44 -21.04 0.24
CA GLY A 19 33.09 -20.83 -0.29
C GLY A 19 32.09 -20.42 0.80
N ILE A 20 32.21 -21.00 2.00
CA ILE A 20 31.40 -20.62 3.17
C ILE A 20 31.75 -19.20 3.60
N ASP A 21 33.03 -18.86 3.72
CA ASP A 21 33.47 -17.50 4.08
C ASP A 21 33.05 -16.47 3.02
N ALA A 22 33.09 -16.84 1.74
CA ALA A 22 32.57 -16.02 0.64
C ALA A 22 31.05 -15.83 0.73
N ALA A 23 30.29 -16.87 1.07
CA ALA A 23 28.84 -16.77 1.24
C ALA A 23 28.45 -15.92 2.47
N VAL A 24 29.20 -16.03 3.57
CA VAL A 24 29.00 -15.21 4.77
C VAL A 24 29.31 -13.75 4.49
N SER A 25 30.45 -13.45 3.87
CA SER A 25 30.83 -12.07 3.50
C SER A 25 29.88 -11.46 2.47
N PHE A 26 29.41 -12.24 1.50
CA PHE A 26 28.35 -11.84 0.57
C PHE A 26 27.04 -11.53 1.28
N SER A 27 26.60 -12.40 2.20
CA SER A 27 25.38 -12.19 2.97
C SER A 27 25.48 -10.94 3.84
N GLN A 28 26.61 -10.74 4.53
CA GLN A 28 26.86 -9.54 5.33
C GLN A 28 26.88 -8.26 4.50
N ALA A 29 27.34 -8.32 3.25
CA ALA A 29 27.34 -7.17 2.33
C ALA A 29 25.94 -6.87 1.78
N GLN A 30 25.11 -7.88 1.51
CA GLN A 30 23.81 -7.70 0.87
C GLN A 30 22.63 -7.55 1.84
N ILE A 31 22.67 -8.19 3.01
CA ILE A 31 21.60 -8.08 4.02
C ILE A 31 21.26 -6.63 4.36
N PRO A 32 22.23 -5.71 4.59
CA PRO A 32 21.93 -4.32 4.88
C PRO A 32 21.18 -3.62 3.73
N ASP A 33 21.51 -3.96 2.49
CA ASP A 33 20.87 -3.37 1.31
C ASP A 33 19.45 -3.91 1.15
N VAL A 34 19.24 -5.22 1.25
CA VAL A 34 17.92 -5.85 1.19
C VAL A 34 17.00 -5.32 2.31
N VAL A 35 17.53 -5.16 3.52
CA VAL A 35 16.78 -4.56 4.65
C VAL A 35 16.38 -3.12 4.35
N ARG A 36 17.28 -2.32 3.77
CA ARG A 36 16.95 -0.94 3.34
C ARG A 36 15.89 -0.94 2.25
N GLN A 37 15.99 -1.81 1.25
CA GLN A 37 15.01 -1.93 0.18
C GLN A 37 13.63 -2.32 0.74
N LEU A 38 13.58 -3.30 1.64
CA LEU A 38 12.35 -3.71 2.33
C LEU A 38 11.72 -2.55 3.11
N LEU A 39 12.50 -1.88 3.96
CA LEU A 39 12.03 -0.73 4.75
C LEU A 39 11.51 0.40 3.85
N THR A 40 12.24 0.71 2.76
CA THR A 40 11.86 1.76 1.83
C THR A 40 10.59 1.40 1.08
N TRP A 41 10.46 0.15 0.63
CA TRP A 41 9.27 -0.34 -0.05
C TRP A 41 8.04 -0.31 0.86
N SER A 42 8.14 -0.88 2.07
CA SER A 42 7.04 -0.89 3.05
C SER A 42 6.63 0.53 3.44
N PHE A 43 7.61 1.43 3.61
CA PHE A 43 7.35 2.84 3.90
C PHE A 43 6.59 3.52 2.76
N VAL A 44 7.08 3.43 1.53
CA VAL A 44 6.48 4.09 0.36
C VAL A 44 5.10 3.50 0.06
N HIS A 45 4.95 2.18 0.14
CA HIS A 45 3.68 1.50 -0.08
C HIS A 45 2.63 1.98 0.92
N SER A 46 2.93 1.93 2.22
CA SER A 46 2.03 2.40 3.28
C SER A 46 1.68 3.89 3.14
N ALA A 47 2.68 4.75 2.88
CA ALA A 47 2.47 6.17 2.68
C ALA A 47 1.60 6.47 1.45
N LEU A 48 1.81 5.76 0.34
CA LEU A 48 1.02 5.92 -0.89
C LEU A 48 -0.44 5.58 -0.67
N PHE A 49 -0.73 4.48 0.04
CA PHE A 49 -2.09 4.10 0.40
C PHE A 49 -2.75 5.15 1.30
N GLN A 50 -2.00 5.75 2.23
CA GLN A 50 -2.54 6.79 3.09
C GLN A 50 -2.87 8.09 2.31
N VAL A 51 -2.00 8.48 1.36
CA VAL A 51 -2.28 9.59 0.44
C VAL A 51 -3.51 9.29 -0.43
N ALA A 52 -3.62 8.07 -0.97
CA ALA A 52 -4.77 7.64 -1.74
C ALA A 52 -6.07 7.67 -0.90
N GLY A 53 -6.02 7.23 0.36
CA GLY A 53 -7.13 7.34 1.31
C GLY A 53 -7.57 8.78 1.55
N LEU A 54 -6.61 9.71 1.68
CA LEU A 54 -6.90 11.13 1.84
C LEU A 54 -7.53 11.74 0.58
N LEU A 55 -7.01 11.40 -0.61
CA LEU A 55 -7.60 11.83 -1.88
C LEU A 55 -9.02 11.29 -2.05
N LEU A 56 -9.27 10.05 -1.63
CA LEU A 56 -10.60 9.45 -1.65
C LEU A 56 -11.58 10.21 -0.75
N LEU A 57 -11.14 10.65 0.44
CA LEU A 57 -11.97 11.49 1.32
C LEU A 57 -12.29 12.84 0.70
N ILE A 58 -11.29 13.49 0.09
CA ILE A 58 -11.49 14.78 -0.59
C ILE A 58 -12.48 14.60 -1.75
N ALA A 59 -12.33 13.54 -2.55
CA ALA A 59 -13.24 13.21 -3.63
C ALA A 59 -14.66 12.95 -3.09
N ALA A 60 -14.80 12.16 -2.02
CA ALA A 60 -16.08 11.89 -1.38
C ALA A 60 -16.78 13.17 -0.88
N MET A 61 -16.04 14.16 -0.38
CA MET A 61 -16.60 15.45 0.03
C MET A 61 -16.97 16.36 -1.15
N LYS A 62 -16.23 16.30 -2.26
CA LYS A 62 -16.45 17.15 -3.43
C LYS A 62 -17.50 16.60 -4.40
N LEU A 63 -17.71 15.27 -4.42
CA LEU A 63 -18.66 14.61 -5.30
C LEU A 63 -20.13 15.08 -5.12
N PRO A 64 -20.66 15.26 -3.89
CA PRO A 64 -21.99 15.85 -3.69
C PRO A 64 -22.08 17.29 -4.19
N SER A 65 -21.01 18.08 -4.01
CA SER A 65 -20.98 19.47 -4.47
C SER A 65 -21.04 19.53 -6.00
N PHE A 66 -20.26 18.67 -6.67
CA PHE A 66 -20.29 18.51 -8.12
C PHE A 66 -21.70 18.09 -8.62
N ALA A 67 -22.30 17.07 -8.02
CA ALA A 67 -23.64 16.62 -8.40
C ALA A 67 -24.71 17.70 -8.18
N ARG A 68 -24.62 18.47 -7.10
CA ARG A 68 -25.50 19.62 -6.85
C ARG A 68 -25.30 20.74 -7.87
N THR A 69 -24.07 21.02 -8.28
CA THR A 69 -23.78 22.00 -9.34
C THR A 69 -24.36 21.55 -10.67
N ALA A 70 -24.18 20.27 -11.05
CA ALA A 70 -24.77 19.71 -12.27
C ALA A 70 -26.31 19.82 -12.27
N ARG A 71 -26.95 19.62 -11.11
CA ARG A 71 -28.39 19.86 -10.96
C ARG A 71 -28.74 21.32 -11.21
N ASN A 72 -28.02 22.26 -10.59
CA ASN A 72 -28.27 23.70 -10.77
C ASN A 72 -28.07 24.14 -12.24
N ASN A 73 -27.20 23.46 -12.98
CA ASN A 73 -26.99 23.68 -14.41
C ASN A 73 -28.10 23.10 -15.30
N GLY A 74 -29.05 22.37 -14.72
CA GLY A 74 -30.15 21.76 -15.46
C GLY A 74 -29.78 20.47 -16.19
N GLU A 75 -28.75 19.74 -15.73
CA GLU A 75 -28.32 18.51 -16.39
C GLU A 75 -29.33 17.38 -16.20
N ARG A 76 -29.76 16.79 -17.32
CA ARG A 76 -30.87 15.80 -17.38
C ARG A 76 -30.60 14.51 -16.61
N TRP A 77 -29.35 14.13 -16.39
CA TRP A 77 -29.02 12.91 -15.64
C TRP A 77 -29.34 13.04 -14.15
N THR A 78 -29.56 14.26 -13.65
CA THR A 78 -29.81 14.51 -12.22
C THR A 78 -31.25 14.20 -11.78
N SER A 79 -32.21 14.16 -12.70
CA SER A 79 -33.60 13.83 -12.42
C SER A 79 -34.08 12.60 -13.20
N LEU A 80 -35.03 11.85 -12.64
CA LEU A 80 -35.54 10.61 -13.24
C LEU A 80 -36.28 10.86 -14.57
N ASP A 81 -36.99 11.98 -14.63
CA ASP A 81 -37.80 12.44 -15.76
C ASP A 81 -37.00 13.26 -16.79
N GLY A 82 -35.73 13.58 -16.51
CA GLY A 82 -34.90 14.45 -17.33
C GLY A 82 -35.19 15.95 -17.20
N CYS A 83 -36.11 16.36 -16.30
CA CYS A 83 -36.48 17.74 -16.00
C CYS A 83 -36.04 18.17 -14.58
N PRO A 84 -34.78 18.52 -14.36
CA PRO A 84 -34.26 18.82 -13.00
C PRO A 84 -34.81 20.09 -12.33
N ASN A 85 -35.44 20.99 -13.10
CA ASN A 85 -36.03 22.24 -12.64
C ASN A 85 -37.58 22.20 -12.57
N ASP A 86 -38.19 21.01 -12.61
CA ASP A 86 -39.64 20.90 -12.48
C ASP A 86 -40.10 21.14 -11.02
N ARG A 87 -41.39 21.45 -10.85
CA ARG A 87 -42.04 21.75 -9.56
C ARG A 87 -41.93 20.60 -8.57
N TYR A 88 -41.88 19.37 -9.06
CA TYR A 88 -41.69 18.15 -8.27
C TYR A 88 -40.40 17.46 -8.70
N PHE A 89 -39.30 17.74 -8.00
CA PHE A 89 -38.02 17.11 -8.29
C PHE A 89 -38.02 15.65 -7.84
N ILE A 90 -37.86 14.73 -8.80
CA ILE A 90 -37.61 13.31 -8.56
C ILE A 90 -36.15 13.02 -8.91
N SER A 91 -35.36 12.62 -7.92
CA SER A 91 -33.94 12.31 -8.11
C SER A 91 -33.77 11.08 -9.01
N SER A 92 -32.76 11.14 -9.89
CA SER A 92 -32.31 9.97 -10.63
C SER A 92 -31.47 9.05 -9.73
N PHE A 93 -31.49 7.75 -10.00
CA PHE A 93 -30.63 6.78 -9.30
C PHE A 93 -29.15 7.16 -9.37
N TYR A 94 -28.68 7.70 -10.51
CA TYR A 94 -27.31 8.19 -10.68
C TYR A 94 -27.00 9.38 -9.76
N TYR A 95 -27.95 10.29 -9.59
CA TYR A 95 -27.81 11.45 -8.70
C TYR A 95 -27.73 11.02 -7.22
N ASP A 96 -28.56 10.05 -6.81
CA ASP A 96 -28.56 9.53 -5.45
C ASP A 96 -27.27 8.75 -5.15
N ILE A 97 -26.72 8.03 -6.13
CA ILE A 97 -25.39 7.42 -6.01
C ILE A 97 -24.32 8.48 -5.77
N CYS A 98 -24.26 9.54 -6.59
CA CYS A 98 -23.21 10.55 -6.48
C CYS A 98 -23.33 11.45 -5.23
N THR A 99 -24.54 11.62 -4.69
CA THR A 99 -24.79 12.53 -3.55
C THR A 99 -24.83 11.83 -2.20
N VAL A 100 -25.23 10.55 -2.16
CA VAL A 100 -25.45 9.82 -0.91
C VAL A 100 -24.56 8.57 -0.86
N PHE A 101 -24.75 7.61 -1.77
CA PHE A 101 -24.09 6.31 -1.63
C PHE A 101 -22.57 6.39 -1.80
N ALA A 102 -22.07 6.89 -2.94
CA ALA A 102 -20.64 6.95 -3.22
C ALA A 102 -19.86 7.82 -2.20
N PRO A 103 -20.37 8.98 -1.74
CA PRO A 103 -19.75 9.74 -0.67
C PRO A 103 -19.69 8.99 0.67
N ILE A 104 -20.76 8.30 1.08
CA ILE A 104 -20.79 7.53 2.33
C ILE A 104 -19.79 6.38 2.27
N PHE A 105 -19.86 5.56 1.21
CA PHE A 105 -18.93 4.44 1.03
C PHE A 105 -17.49 4.91 0.90
N GLY A 106 -17.24 5.94 0.10
CA GLY A 106 -15.91 6.53 -0.07
C GLY A 106 -15.36 7.12 1.23
N SER A 107 -16.22 7.72 2.06
CA SER A 107 -15.82 8.26 3.37
C SER A 107 -15.45 7.15 4.35
N ILE A 108 -16.27 6.09 4.43
CA ILE A 108 -16.00 4.94 5.30
C ILE A 108 -14.68 4.28 4.88
N ILE A 109 -14.53 3.95 3.60
CA ILE A 109 -13.31 3.31 3.08
C ILE A 109 -12.09 4.22 3.29
N GLY A 110 -12.21 5.51 2.99
CA GLY A 110 -11.12 6.48 3.19
C GLY A 110 -10.68 6.58 4.65
N VAL A 111 -11.64 6.63 5.60
CA VAL A 111 -11.35 6.65 7.04
C VAL A 111 -10.67 5.36 7.47
N LEU A 112 -11.16 4.19 7.03
CA LEU A 112 -10.55 2.90 7.37
C LEU A 112 -9.10 2.82 6.86
N ILE A 113 -8.84 3.24 5.63
CA ILE A 113 -7.47 3.25 5.07
C ILE A 113 -6.55 4.13 5.92
N ILE A 114 -7.00 5.33 6.30
CA ILE A 114 -6.18 6.24 7.11
C ILE A 114 -6.00 5.73 8.55
N ALA A 115 -7.03 5.14 9.15
CA ALA A 115 -7.01 4.69 10.55
C ALA A 115 -6.23 3.39 10.77
N PHE A 116 -6.04 2.57 9.72
CA PHE A 116 -5.35 1.28 9.86
C PHE A 116 -3.98 1.22 9.17
N ASN A 117 -3.61 2.19 8.33
CA ASN A 117 -2.37 2.14 7.53
C ASN A 117 -1.22 2.99 8.11
N PHE A 118 -0.80 2.73 9.35
CA PHE A 118 0.26 3.52 10.02
C PHE A 118 1.69 2.92 9.91
N GLU A 119 1.92 1.98 8.99
CA GLU A 119 3.21 1.30 8.89
C GLU A 119 4.36 2.24 8.51
N TRP A 120 4.12 3.20 7.61
CA TRP A 120 5.12 4.22 7.26
C TRP A 120 5.56 5.02 8.50
N LEU A 121 4.62 5.35 9.40
CA LEU A 121 4.91 6.08 10.64
C LEU A 121 5.71 5.21 11.61
N LYS A 122 5.39 3.92 11.72
CA LYS A 122 6.16 2.95 12.50
C LYS A 122 7.60 2.82 11.99
N ILE A 123 7.78 2.74 10.66
CA ILE A 123 9.10 2.66 10.02
C ILE A 123 9.91 3.93 10.26
N TRP A 124 9.26 5.10 10.20
CA TRP A 124 9.92 6.38 10.47
C TRP A 124 10.41 6.51 11.92
N LEU A 125 9.58 6.10 12.89
CA LEU A 125 9.87 6.26 14.31
C LEU A 125 10.79 5.16 14.86
N ALA A 126 10.57 3.91 14.45
CA ALA A 126 11.25 2.73 15.01
C ALA A 126 11.52 1.65 13.94
N PRO A 127 12.45 1.89 12.99
CA PRO A 127 12.71 0.97 11.88
C PRO A 127 13.24 -0.39 12.34
N LYS A 128 14.04 -0.44 13.42
CA LYS A 128 14.56 -1.69 13.97
C LYS A 128 13.47 -2.56 14.60
N LEU A 129 12.50 -1.94 15.27
CA LEU A 129 11.36 -2.65 15.86
C LEU A 129 10.48 -3.25 14.77
N PHE A 130 10.21 -2.48 13.70
CA PHE A 130 9.48 -2.96 12.53
C PHE A 130 10.11 -4.21 11.91
N LEU A 131 11.44 -4.26 11.78
CA LEU A 131 12.12 -5.45 11.24
C LEU A 131 11.94 -6.70 12.11
N ILE A 132 11.92 -6.54 13.44
CA ILE A 132 11.70 -7.66 14.37
C ILE A 132 10.26 -8.16 14.26
N GLU A 133 9.28 -7.25 14.22
CA GLU A 133 7.86 -7.60 14.01
C GLU A 133 7.66 -8.30 12.66
N TYR A 134 8.29 -7.78 11.59
CA TYR A 134 8.24 -8.38 10.26
C TYR A 134 8.86 -9.78 10.24
N ALA A 135 10.04 -9.95 10.84
CA ALA A 135 10.69 -11.24 10.96
C ALA A 135 9.83 -12.24 11.75
N ALA A 136 9.24 -11.82 12.87
CA ALA A 136 8.32 -12.64 13.65
C ALA A 136 7.04 -13.02 12.86
N SER A 137 6.56 -12.14 12.00
CA SER A 137 5.42 -12.43 11.12
C SER A 137 5.74 -13.44 10.01
N LEU A 138 7.00 -13.49 9.56
CA LEU A 138 7.45 -14.41 8.51
C LEU A 138 7.68 -15.84 9.00
N VAL A 139 7.95 -16.00 10.30
CA VAL A 139 8.19 -17.30 10.95
C VAL A 139 6.88 -18.01 11.35
N LYS A 140 5.75 -17.30 11.34
CA LYS A 140 4.42 -17.88 11.54
C LYS A 140 3.97 -18.71 10.34
#